data_AF-A0A2G9FXE4-F1
#
_entry.id   AF-A0A2G9FXE4-F1
#
_cell.length_a   1.000
_cell.length_b   1.000
_cell.length_c   1.000
_cell.angle_alpha   90.00
_cell.angle_beta   90.00
_cell.angle_gamma   90.00
#
_symmetry.space_group_name_H-M   'P 1'
#
loop_
_entity.id
_entity.type
_entity.pdbx_description
1 polymer ?
#
loop_
_entity_poly.entity_id
_entity_poly.type
_entity_poly.pdbx_seq_one_letter_code
_entity_poly.pdbx_strand_id
1 'polypeptide(L)'
;MQRVINLYLELLKEREKRDPKKFLKCHFFNSFFYKKLMGRGVYNFQSVRKWTSQRKLGYSLLDCDKIFVPIHKEVHWCLAIINKREEKFQYLDSLKGVDAQVLNALARYFVDEVKDKCGEDISVSSWEKEYVMDLPEQANGFDCGMFMLKYVDFYSRDIGLCFGQEHMPYFRRRTAKEILRLRAD
;
A
#
# COMPACT_ATOMS: atom_id res chain seq x y z
N MET A 1 -5.38 -14.79 -6.13
CA MET A 1 -4.98 -13.79 -5.11
C MET A 1 -4.96 -12.35 -5.64
N GLN A 2 -4.20 -12.02 -6.68
CA GLN A 2 -4.08 -10.63 -7.21
C GLN A 2 -5.42 -9.91 -7.44
N ARG A 3 -6.42 -10.57 -8.05
CA ARG A 3 -7.75 -9.99 -8.28
C ARG A 3 -8.48 -9.65 -6.97
N VAL A 4 -8.37 -10.51 -5.96
CA VAL A 4 -8.97 -10.31 -4.63
C VAL A 4 -8.34 -9.10 -3.95
N ILE A 5 -7.01 -9.00 -4.00
CA ILE A 5 -6.27 -7.86 -3.45
C ILE A 5 -6.71 -6.56 -4.12
N ASN A 6 -6.61 -6.49 -5.45
CA ASN A 6 -6.94 -5.26 -6.18
C ASN A 6 -8.39 -4.83 -5.97
N LEU A 7 -9.33 -5.79 -5.95
CA LEU A 7 -10.73 -5.48 -5.66
C LEU A 7 -10.91 -4.94 -4.24
N TYR A 8 -10.27 -5.56 -3.24
CA TYR A 8 -10.39 -5.10 -1.85
C TYR A 8 -9.79 -3.71 -1.64
N LEU A 9 -8.68 -3.39 -2.29
CA LEU A 9 -8.07 -2.05 -2.25
C LEU A 9 -9.01 -0.98 -2.82
N GLU A 10 -9.73 -1.28 -3.91
CA GLU A 10 -10.77 -0.39 -4.42
C GLU A 10 -11.92 -0.23 -3.41
N LEU A 11 -12.31 -1.29 -2.69
CA LEU A 11 -13.32 -1.17 -1.63
C LEU A 11 -12.88 -0.27 -0.47
N LEU A 12 -11.60 -0.30 -0.09
CA LEU A 12 -11.04 0.59 0.93
C LEU A 12 -11.03 2.05 0.44
N LYS A 13 -10.69 2.28 -0.83
CA LYS A 13 -10.80 3.60 -1.47
C LYS A 13 -12.23 4.12 -1.49
N GLU A 14 -13.21 3.28 -1.81
CA GLU A 14 -14.63 3.66 -1.77
C GLU A 14 -15.15 3.83 -0.34
N ARG A 15 -14.56 3.16 0.66
CA ARG A 15 -14.85 3.42 2.09
C ARG A 15 -14.41 4.83 2.50
N GLU A 16 -13.19 5.20 2.14
CA GLU A 16 -12.65 6.55 2.41
C GLU A 16 -13.54 7.64 1.78
N LYS A 17 -13.92 7.50 0.51
CA LYS A 17 -14.80 8.47 -0.17
C LYS A 17 -16.18 8.62 0.47
N ARG A 18 -16.72 7.54 1.05
CA ARG A 18 -18.04 7.56 1.70
C ARG A 18 -18.05 8.32 3.02
N ASP A 19 -16.92 8.35 3.73
CA ASP A 19 -16.81 9.03 5.03
C ASP A 19 -15.45 9.74 5.18
N PRO A 20 -15.22 10.81 4.40
CA PRO A 20 -13.91 11.49 4.34
C PRO A 20 -13.53 12.20 5.64
N LYS A 21 -14.47 12.38 6.58
CA LYS A 21 -14.21 12.96 7.90
C LYS A 21 -13.66 11.93 8.88
N LYS A 22 -13.89 10.64 8.63
CA LYS A 22 -13.52 9.53 9.51
C LYS A 22 -12.23 8.84 9.09
N PHE A 23 -11.89 8.89 7.81
CA PHE A 23 -10.75 8.16 7.24
C PHE A 23 -9.67 9.11 6.73
N LEU A 24 -8.41 8.65 6.79
CA LEU A 24 -7.28 9.36 6.19
C LEU A 24 -7.41 9.38 4.67
N LYS A 25 -6.87 10.43 4.04
CA LYS A 25 -6.81 10.53 2.59
C LYS A 25 -5.73 9.59 2.06
N CYS A 26 -6.10 8.48 1.44
CA CYS A 26 -5.16 7.44 1.04
C CYS A 26 -5.13 7.24 -0.47
N HIS A 27 -3.99 6.77 -0.97
CA HIS A 27 -3.91 6.18 -2.31
C HIS A 27 -3.56 4.70 -2.20
N PHE A 28 -4.27 3.86 -2.95
CA PHE A 28 -4.03 2.43 -3.01
C PHE A 28 -3.62 2.06 -4.43
N PHE A 29 -2.35 1.73 -4.63
CA PHE A 29 -1.90 1.19 -5.89
C PHE A 29 -2.39 -0.25 -6.07
N ASN A 30 -2.70 -0.63 -7.30
CA ASN A 30 -2.89 -2.04 -7.61
C ASN A 30 -1.56 -2.81 -7.55
N SER A 31 -1.65 -4.12 -7.45
CA SER A 31 -0.52 -5.03 -7.32
C SER A 31 0.46 -5.04 -8.49
N PHE A 32 0.14 -4.43 -9.62
CA PHE A 32 1.01 -4.38 -10.79
C PHE A 32 1.93 -3.16 -10.80
N PHE A 33 1.65 -2.14 -9.98
CA PHE A 33 2.38 -0.88 -9.97
C PHE A 33 3.88 -1.08 -9.74
N TYR A 34 4.27 -1.72 -8.64
CA TYR A 34 5.69 -1.87 -8.29
C TYR A 34 6.44 -2.71 -9.33
N LYS A 35 5.83 -3.79 -9.82
CA LYS A 35 6.42 -4.60 -10.90
C LYS A 35 6.61 -3.80 -12.19
N LYS A 36 5.68 -2.88 -12.51
CA LYS A 36 5.81 -2.02 -13.68
C LYS A 36 6.90 -0.97 -13.47
N LEU A 37 6.92 -0.33 -12.31
CA LEU A 37 7.94 0.65 -11.90
C LEU A 37 9.35 0.06 -11.98
N MET A 38 9.53 -1.17 -11.51
CA MET A 38 10.83 -1.85 -11.52
C MET A 38 11.14 -2.61 -12.81
N GLY A 39 10.19 -2.71 -13.75
CA GLY A 39 10.41 -3.34 -15.06
C GLY A 39 11.18 -4.67 -15.00
N ARG A 40 12.41 -4.67 -15.52
CA ARG A 40 13.36 -5.81 -15.50
C ARG A 40 14.37 -5.69 -14.35
N GLY A 41 13.91 -5.30 -13.16
CA GLY A 41 14.76 -5.00 -11.99
C GLY A 41 15.37 -3.60 -11.97
N VAL A 42 15.07 -2.77 -12.98
CA VAL A 42 15.58 -1.40 -13.11
C VAL A 42 14.43 -0.40 -12.97
N TYR A 43 14.62 0.58 -12.10
CA TYR A 43 13.69 1.68 -11.89
C TYR A 43 13.35 2.41 -13.21
N ASN A 44 12.05 2.56 -13.50
CA ASN A 44 11.53 3.19 -14.70
C ASN A 44 10.22 3.96 -14.41
N PHE A 45 10.34 5.21 -13.98
CA PHE A 45 9.21 6.11 -13.76
C PHE A 45 8.32 6.28 -14.99
N GLN A 46 8.91 6.42 -16.19
CA GLN A 46 8.17 6.66 -17.44
C GLN A 46 7.13 5.57 -17.72
N SER A 47 7.37 4.34 -17.27
CA SER A 47 6.46 3.21 -17.43
C SER A 47 5.18 3.31 -16.59
N VAL A 48 5.21 4.08 -15.49
CA VAL A 48 4.10 4.30 -14.57
C VAL A 48 3.62 5.76 -14.53
N ARG A 49 4.33 6.69 -15.16
CA ARG A 49 4.05 8.14 -15.16
C ARG A 49 2.57 8.50 -15.41
N LYS A 50 1.86 7.78 -16.27
CA LYS A 50 0.45 8.08 -16.60
C LYS A 50 -0.57 7.48 -15.60
N TRP A 51 -0.13 6.63 -14.67
CA TRP A 51 -1.00 5.87 -13.77
C TRP A 51 -1.74 6.75 -12.77
N THR A 52 -1.13 7.87 -12.43
CA THR A 52 -1.55 8.85 -11.43
C THR A 52 -1.89 10.20 -12.05
N SER A 53 -2.12 10.24 -13.38
CA SER A 53 -2.49 11.47 -14.06
C SER A 53 -3.76 12.09 -13.45
N GLN A 54 -3.85 13.42 -13.45
CA GLN A 54 -5.01 14.15 -12.92
C GLN A 54 -6.33 13.67 -13.53
N ARG A 55 -6.34 13.35 -14.83
CA ARG A 55 -7.51 12.77 -15.52
C ARG A 55 -7.95 11.42 -14.94
N LYS A 56 -7.01 10.61 -14.44
CA LYS A 56 -7.27 9.25 -13.94
C LYS A 56 -7.61 9.22 -12.45
N LEU A 57 -6.94 10.04 -11.64
CA LEU A 57 -7.16 10.06 -10.19
C LEU A 57 -8.11 11.17 -9.75
N GLY A 58 -8.04 12.35 -10.36
CA GLY A 58 -8.76 13.54 -9.91
C GLY A 58 -8.13 14.22 -8.69
N TYR A 59 -7.00 13.73 -8.20
CA TYR A 59 -6.26 14.25 -7.04
C TYR A 59 -4.76 13.98 -7.19
N SER A 60 -3.93 14.75 -6.46
CA SER A 60 -2.49 14.53 -6.40
C SER A 60 -2.12 13.54 -5.30
N LEU A 61 -1.09 12.71 -5.54
CA LEU A 61 -0.49 11.89 -4.49
C LEU A 61 0.17 12.73 -3.39
N LEU A 62 0.56 13.97 -3.71
CA LEU A 62 1.07 14.93 -2.73
C LEU A 62 0.03 15.27 -1.66
N ASP A 63 -1.27 15.20 -1.99
CA ASP A 63 -2.35 15.52 -1.06
C ASP A 63 -2.75 14.33 -0.17
N CYS A 64 -2.19 13.14 -0.39
CA CYS A 64 -2.52 11.95 0.40
C CYS A 64 -1.75 11.96 1.73
N ASP A 65 -2.34 11.39 2.78
CA ASP A 65 -1.69 11.11 4.05
C ASP A 65 -0.78 9.89 3.92
N LYS A 66 -1.28 8.82 3.28
CA LYS A 66 -0.57 7.55 3.09
C LYS A 66 -0.80 6.99 1.69
N ILE A 67 0.25 6.39 1.13
CA ILE A 67 0.20 5.73 -0.18
C ILE A 67 0.61 4.27 0.00
N PHE A 68 -0.30 3.35 -0.32
CA PHE A 68 -0.15 1.91 -0.14
C PHE A 68 0.25 1.23 -1.44
N VAL A 69 1.33 0.45 -1.38
CA VAL A 69 1.89 -0.28 -2.52
C VAL A 69 2.01 -1.76 -2.19
N PRO A 70 1.08 -2.61 -2.68
CA PRO A 70 1.23 -4.06 -2.55
C PRO A 70 2.46 -4.55 -3.33
N ILE A 71 3.30 -5.36 -2.67
CA ILE A 71 4.52 -5.93 -3.25
C ILE A 71 4.31 -7.44 -3.42
N HIS A 72 4.43 -7.92 -4.65
CA HIS A 72 4.34 -9.35 -4.96
C HIS A 72 5.71 -9.93 -5.30
N LYS A 73 6.26 -10.71 -4.37
CA LYS A 73 7.56 -11.39 -4.50
C LYS A 73 7.32 -12.86 -4.81
N GLU A 74 7.21 -13.20 -6.09
CA GLU A 74 6.96 -14.56 -6.58
C GLU A 74 5.70 -15.22 -6.00
N VAL A 75 5.80 -15.81 -4.81
CA VAL A 75 4.73 -16.48 -4.07
C VAL A 75 4.30 -15.73 -2.80
N HIS A 76 5.00 -14.65 -2.43
CA HIS A 76 4.81 -13.92 -1.18
C HIS A 76 4.27 -12.50 -1.39
N TRP A 77 3.41 -12.06 -0.47
CA TRP A 77 2.83 -10.72 -0.47
C TRP A 77 3.34 -9.91 0.70
N CYS A 78 3.87 -8.73 0.40
CA CYS A 78 4.31 -7.74 1.37
C CYS A 78 3.60 -6.40 1.07
N LEU A 79 3.79 -5.42 1.95
CA LEU A 79 3.29 -4.08 1.78
C LEU A 79 4.42 -3.07 1.92
N ALA A 80 4.43 -2.08 1.05
CA ALA A 80 5.20 -0.86 1.27
C ALA A 80 4.26 0.34 1.39
N ILE A 81 4.61 1.29 2.24
CA ILE A 81 3.81 2.48 2.54
C ILE A 81 4.71 3.71 2.41
N ILE A 82 4.25 4.71 1.66
CA ILE A 82 4.78 6.08 1.77
C ILE A 82 3.89 6.78 2.79
N ASN A 83 4.38 6.93 4.01
CA ASN A 83 3.66 7.55 5.12
C ASN A 83 4.09 9.01 5.24
N LYS A 84 3.31 9.90 4.62
CA LYS A 84 3.64 11.33 4.58
C LYS A 84 3.39 12.02 5.92
N ARG A 85 2.53 11.45 6.78
CA ARG A 85 2.23 12.03 8.10
C ARG A 85 3.41 11.93 9.07
N GLU A 86 4.14 10.81 8.99
CA GLU A 86 5.31 10.55 9.83
C GLU A 86 6.64 10.73 9.08
N GLU A 87 6.59 11.11 7.80
CA GLU A 87 7.77 11.23 6.94
C GLU A 87 8.58 9.92 6.88
N LYS A 88 7.90 8.80 6.62
CA LYS A 88 8.51 7.46 6.56
C LYS A 88 8.19 6.70 5.28
N PHE A 89 9.13 5.88 4.86
CA PHE A 89 8.92 4.77 3.94
C PHE A 89 8.93 3.48 4.74
N GLN A 90 7.77 2.82 4.84
CA GLN A 90 7.60 1.65 5.71
C GLN A 90 7.48 0.39 4.86
N TYR A 91 8.16 -0.68 5.27
CA TYR A 91 8.03 -2.02 4.70
C TYR A 91 7.44 -2.97 5.74
N LEU A 92 6.31 -3.59 5.41
CA LEU A 92 5.59 -4.50 6.28
C LEU A 92 5.52 -5.88 5.62
N ASP A 93 6.00 -6.87 6.36
CA ASP A 93 6.09 -8.25 5.89
C ASP A 93 5.72 -9.19 7.04
N SER A 94 4.68 -10.00 6.85
CA SER A 94 4.22 -10.99 7.83
C SER A 94 5.23 -12.11 8.12
N LEU A 95 6.32 -12.19 7.36
CA LEU A 95 7.48 -13.06 7.59
C LEU A 95 8.74 -12.28 8.02
N LYS A 96 8.60 -11.01 8.41
CA LYS A 96 9.71 -10.13 8.83
C LYS A 96 10.82 -9.97 7.80
N GLY A 97 10.47 -10.08 6.52
CA GLY A 97 11.39 -9.79 5.42
C GLY A 97 11.76 -8.32 5.35
N VAL A 98 12.95 -8.04 4.83
CA VAL A 98 13.46 -6.68 4.57
C VAL A 98 13.72 -6.51 3.09
N ASP A 99 13.48 -5.30 2.56
CA ASP A 99 13.76 -4.97 1.17
C ASP A 99 14.08 -3.49 0.96
N ALA A 100 15.38 -3.17 1.01
CA ALA A 100 15.85 -1.81 0.78
C ALA A 100 15.58 -1.33 -0.65
N GLN A 101 15.56 -2.23 -1.64
CA GLN A 101 15.33 -1.87 -3.04
C GLN A 101 13.91 -1.31 -3.22
N VAL A 102 12.91 -1.92 -2.56
CA VAL A 102 11.53 -1.42 -2.55
C VAL A 102 11.47 0.00 -2.00
N LEU A 103 12.00 0.23 -0.80
CA LEU A 103 11.91 1.54 -0.15
C LEU A 103 12.71 2.61 -0.91
N ASN A 104 13.88 2.28 -1.45
CA ASN A 104 14.67 3.17 -2.30
C ASN A 104 13.93 3.53 -3.59
N ALA A 105 13.28 2.56 -4.24
CA ALA A 105 12.50 2.80 -5.45
C ALA A 105 11.28 3.68 -5.17
N LEU A 106 10.60 3.49 -4.03
CA LEU A 106 9.46 4.32 -3.65
C LEU A 106 9.85 5.74 -3.26
N ALA A 107 10.98 5.92 -2.56
CA ALA A 107 11.50 7.25 -2.27
C ALA A 107 11.80 8.03 -3.55
N ARG A 108 12.49 7.39 -4.51
CA ARG A 108 12.74 7.98 -5.83
C ARG A 108 11.44 8.24 -6.61
N TYR A 109 10.52 7.28 -6.60
CA TYR A 109 9.22 7.42 -7.25
C TYR A 109 8.45 8.63 -6.75
N PHE A 110 8.41 8.83 -5.43
CA PHE A 110 7.65 9.92 -4.84
C PHE A 110 8.19 11.30 -5.24
N VAL A 111 9.52 11.47 -5.27
CA VAL A 111 10.16 12.70 -5.77
C VAL A 111 9.85 12.93 -7.26
N ASP A 112 10.05 11.91 -8.09
CA ASP A 112 9.79 11.99 -9.54
C ASP A 112 8.30 12.29 -9.83
N GLU A 113 7.40 11.69 -9.05
CA GLU A 113 5.95 11.89 -9.15
C GLU A 113 5.54 13.32 -8.79
N VAL A 114 6.01 13.83 -7.64
CA VAL A 114 5.67 15.19 -7.20
C VAL A 114 6.22 16.23 -8.17
N LYS A 115 7.45 16.03 -8.64
CA LYS A 115 8.04 16.89 -9.68
C LYS A 115 7.25 16.86 -10.98
N ASP A 116 6.85 15.69 -11.47
CA ASP A 116 6.10 15.57 -12.74
C ASP A 116 4.66 16.08 -12.64
N LYS A 117 3.99 15.91 -11.50
CA LYS A 117 2.56 16.27 -11.36
C LYS A 117 2.32 17.66 -10.81
N CYS A 118 3.16 18.11 -9.89
CA CYS A 118 2.98 19.36 -9.17
C CYS A 118 4.00 20.42 -9.59
N GLY A 119 5.10 20.01 -10.25
CA GLY A 119 6.21 20.92 -10.56
C GLY A 119 7.04 21.31 -9.34
N GLU A 120 6.83 20.64 -8.21
CA GLU A 120 7.52 20.91 -6.95
C GLU A 120 8.78 20.04 -6.81
N ASP A 121 9.89 20.65 -6.42
CA ASP A 121 11.11 19.94 -6.04
C ASP A 121 11.09 19.68 -4.53
N ILE A 122 10.74 18.45 -4.15
CA ILE A 122 10.74 18.00 -2.75
C ILE A 122 12.01 17.19 -2.43
N SER A 123 12.42 17.20 -1.17
CA SER A 123 13.44 16.29 -0.64
C SER A 123 12.83 15.33 0.37
N VAL A 124 13.13 14.04 0.21
CA VAL A 124 12.75 12.97 1.16
C VAL A 124 13.97 12.26 1.73
N SER A 125 15.15 12.89 1.67
CA SER A 125 16.39 12.29 2.17
C SER A 125 16.41 12.14 3.70
N SER A 126 15.67 13.00 4.42
CA SER A 126 15.50 12.93 5.87
C SER A 126 14.45 11.91 6.30
N TRP A 127 13.63 11.40 5.38
CA TRP A 127 12.54 10.48 5.70
C TRP A 127 13.10 9.11 6.09
N GLU A 128 12.57 8.56 7.17
CA GLU A 128 13.02 7.28 7.70
C GLU A 128 12.64 6.12 6.77
N LYS A 129 13.52 5.12 6.64
CA LYS A 129 13.21 3.84 5.97
C LYS A 129 13.02 2.78 7.04
N GLU A 130 11.77 2.56 7.40
CA GLU A 130 11.38 1.68 8.50
C GLU A 130 11.03 0.29 7.97
N TYR A 131 11.67 -0.74 8.52
CA TYR A 131 11.22 -2.12 8.39
C TYR A 131 10.46 -2.45 9.67
N VAL A 132 9.14 -2.53 9.56
CA VAL A 132 8.29 -2.68 10.74
C VAL A 132 8.49 -4.08 11.32
N MET A 133 9.06 -4.16 12.51
CA MET A 133 9.34 -5.44 13.17
C MET A 133 8.25 -5.84 14.17
N ASP A 134 7.52 -4.87 14.70
CA ASP A 134 6.39 -5.05 15.61
C ASP A 134 5.08 -5.13 14.81
N LEU A 135 4.85 -6.28 14.17
CA LEU A 135 3.63 -6.57 13.41
C LEU A 135 3.19 -8.02 13.62
N PRO A 136 1.88 -8.32 13.49
CA PRO A 136 1.36 -9.68 13.57
C PRO A 136 1.99 -10.62 12.54
N GLU A 137 2.55 -11.75 12.96
CA GLU A 137 3.26 -12.66 12.06
C GLU A 137 2.34 -13.75 11.50
N GLN A 138 2.62 -14.19 10.27
CA GLN A 138 2.00 -15.39 9.74
C GLN A 138 2.72 -16.64 10.25
N ALA A 139 1.97 -17.70 10.53
CA ALA A 139 2.50 -19.01 10.91
C ALA A 139 2.24 -20.09 9.84
N ASN A 140 1.83 -19.70 8.63
CA ASN A 140 1.61 -20.61 7.50
C ASN A 140 2.08 -20.02 6.17
N GLY A 141 2.03 -20.80 5.09
CA GLY A 141 2.53 -20.42 3.76
C GLY A 141 1.52 -19.76 2.81
N PHE A 142 0.31 -19.43 3.24
CA PHE A 142 -0.76 -18.98 2.32
C PHE A 142 -1.49 -17.70 2.76
N ASP A 143 -1.30 -17.24 4.00
CA ASP A 143 -2.00 -16.08 4.55
C ASP A 143 -1.32 -14.72 4.32
N CYS A 144 -0.12 -14.68 3.72
CA CYS A 144 0.62 -13.43 3.47
C CYS A 144 -0.23 -12.31 2.85
N GLY A 145 -1.05 -12.64 1.85
CA GLY A 145 -1.92 -11.65 1.23
C GLY A 145 -3.09 -11.20 2.11
N MET A 146 -3.55 -12.02 3.06
CA MET A 146 -4.55 -11.60 4.06
C MET A 146 -3.95 -10.70 5.13
N PHE A 147 -2.76 -11.03 5.63
CA PHE A 147 -2.00 -10.15 6.54
C PHE A 147 -1.76 -8.79 5.89
N MET A 148 -1.26 -8.79 4.64
CA MET A 148 -1.06 -7.56 3.86
C MET A 148 -2.33 -6.72 3.76
N LEU A 149 -3.48 -7.32 3.41
CA LEU A 149 -4.76 -6.58 3.34
C LEU A 149 -5.18 -6.01 4.69
N LYS A 150 -4.90 -6.70 5.80
CA LYS A 150 -5.21 -6.20 7.14
C LYS A 150 -4.24 -5.11 7.58
N TYR A 151 -2.97 -5.16 7.18
CA TYR A 151 -2.07 -4.03 7.37
C TYR A 151 -2.59 -2.78 6.68
N VAL A 152 -3.00 -2.88 5.40
CA VAL A 152 -3.58 -1.75 4.65
C VAL A 152 -4.83 -1.22 5.36
N ASP A 153 -5.74 -2.11 5.75
CA ASP A 153 -7.01 -1.74 6.40
C ASP A 153 -6.78 -0.99 7.73
N PHE A 154 -5.85 -1.44 8.57
CA PHE A 154 -5.54 -0.80 9.85
C PHE A 154 -4.72 0.48 9.68
N TYR A 155 -3.67 0.49 8.86
CA TYR A 155 -2.83 1.66 8.65
C TYR A 155 -3.57 2.81 7.94
N SER A 156 -4.54 2.51 7.06
CA SER A 156 -5.39 3.52 6.41
C SER A 156 -6.37 4.21 7.39
N ARG A 157 -6.54 3.65 8.59
CA ARG A 157 -7.34 4.20 9.68
C ARG A 157 -6.50 4.76 10.82
N ASP A 158 -5.17 4.69 10.72
CA ASP A 158 -4.25 5.09 11.79
C ASP A 158 -4.46 4.36 13.12
N ILE A 159 -4.88 3.09 13.05
CA ILE A 159 -5.12 2.25 14.22
C ILE A 159 -4.04 1.15 14.35
N GLY A 160 -3.68 0.83 15.59
CA GLY A 160 -2.70 -0.22 15.89
C GLY A 160 -3.17 -1.62 15.47
N LEU A 161 -2.23 -2.46 15.07
CA LEU A 161 -2.50 -3.82 14.59
C LEU A 161 -2.90 -4.74 15.76
N CYS A 162 -4.19 -4.83 16.04
CA CYS A 162 -4.74 -5.69 17.10
C CYS A 162 -5.32 -7.00 16.52
N PHE A 163 -4.47 -7.83 15.91
CA PHE A 163 -4.86 -9.15 15.43
C PHE A 163 -3.67 -10.13 15.38
N GLY A 164 -3.96 -11.41 15.14
CA GLY A 164 -2.99 -12.49 15.03
C GLY A 164 -3.40 -13.56 14.02
N GLN A 165 -2.59 -14.61 13.88
CA GLN A 165 -2.82 -15.71 12.94
C GLN A 165 -4.16 -16.43 13.17
N GLU A 166 -4.60 -16.54 14.42
CA GLU A 166 -5.87 -17.13 14.85
C GLU A 166 -7.09 -16.39 14.28
N HIS A 167 -6.94 -15.12 13.90
CA HIS A 167 -8.00 -14.30 13.30
C HIS A 167 -8.13 -14.48 11.78
N MET A 168 -7.14 -15.09 11.10
CA MET A 168 -7.14 -15.22 9.64
C MET A 168 -8.35 -15.99 9.08
N PRO A 169 -8.86 -17.08 9.69
CA PRO A 169 -10.09 -17.73 9.24
C PRO A 169 -11.29 -16.79 9.24
N TYR A 170 -11.42 -15.96 10.27
CA TYR A 170 -12.47 -14.93 10.35
C TYR A 170 -12.27 -13.87 9.28
N PHE A 171 -11.06 -13.33 9.14
CA PHE A 171 -10.78 -12.30 8.13
C PHE A 171 -10.99 -12.78 6.71
N ARG A 172 -10.66 -14.03 6.37
CA ARG A 172 -10.98 -14.61 5.05
C ARG A 172 -12.48 -14.59 4.76
N ARG A 173 -13.30 -15.06 5.72
CA ARG A 173 -14.77 -15.05 5.60
C ARG A 173 -15.32 -13.63 5.52
N ARG A 174 -14.80 -12.71 6.34
CA ARG A 174 -15.21 -11.31 6.35
C ARG A 174 -14.87 -10.60 5.05
N THR A 175 -13.64 -10.73 4.55
CA THR A 175 -13.21 -10.15 3.27
C THR A 175 -14.02 -10.71 2.10
N ALA A 176 -14.32 -12.01 2.08
CA ALA A 176 -15.21 -12.58 1.08
C ALA A 176 -16.62 -11.96 1.12
N LYS A 177 -17.19 -11.78 2.33
CA LYS A 177 -18.48 -11.13 2.53
C LYS A 177 -18.47 -9.66 2.08
N GLU A 178 -17.42 -8.90 2.41
CA GLU A 178 -17.23 -7.51 2.00
C GLU A 178 -17.12 -7.39 0.47
N ILE A 179 -16.40 -8.32 -0.18
CA ILE A 179 -16.29 -8.40 -1.64
C ILE A 179 -17.64 -8.71 -2.28
N LEU A 180 -18.38 -9.71 -1.80
CA LEU A 180 -19.70 -10.06 -2.33
C LEU A 180 -20.70 -8.91 -2.18
N ARG A 181 -20.55 -8.08 -1.15
CA ARG A 181 -21.36 -6.88 -0.92
C ARG A 181 -20.85 -5.64 -1.64
N LEU A 182 -19.69 -5.73 -2.31
CA LEU A 182 -18.96 -4.60 -2.90
C LEU A 182 -18.81 -3.43 -1.91
N ARG A 183 -18.58 -3.75 -0.64
CA ARG A 183 -18.55 -2.77 0.45
C ARG A 183 -17.65 -3.25 1.58
N ALA A 184 -16.55 -2.52 1.80
CA ALA A 184 -15.75 -2.61 3.02
C ALA A 184 -16.39 -1.76 4.13
N ASP A 185 -16.34 -2.24 5.36
CA ASP A 185 -16.80 -1.53 6.55
C ASP A 185 -15.67 -0.73 7.23
#